data_AF-A0A2E6HWF0-F1
#
_entry.id   AF-A0A2E6HWF0-F1
#
_cell.length_a   1.000
_cell.length_b   1.000
_cell.length_c   1.000
_cell.angle_alpha   90.00
_cell.angle_beta   90.00
_cell.angle_gamma   90.00
#
_symmetry.space_group_name_H-M   'P 1'
#
loop_
_entity.id
_entity.type
_entity.pdbx_description
1 polymer ?
#
loop_
_entity_poly.entity_id
_entity_poly.type
_entity_poly.pdbx_seq_one_letter_code
_entity_poly.pdbx_strand_id
1 'polypeptide(L)'
;MATPDQGVAIKTYSAGEFRLLAAEGRLKGRGIDQLVNLRGKTDNDRPISQEAYFSLASATPCWTDPQDLVRTFLDLARTLSPSGEQEPVARLLRPRLDRVGFTAETDPMGNLIAQLPATSETAPNLLFTAHMDCVYPGGTVPVTPVLHRSGDIGTDGRNSLGADDKAGISAILATLRYIVDGGVPHGNIRVVFTVQEERGWRGIKNVPHAS
;
A
#
# COMPACT_ATOMS: atom_id res chain seq x y z
N MET A 1 25.59 34.06 -14.43
CA MET A 1 26.07 32.91 -13.63
C MET A 1 24.88 32.39 -12.83
N ALA A 2 24.30 31.27 -13.24
CA ALA A 2 23.22 30.62 -12.51
C ALA A 2 23.82 29.81 -11.35
N THR A 3 23.27 29.96 -10.15
CA THR A 3 23.60 29.14 -8.99
C THR A 3 23.25 27.68 -9.25
N PRO A 4 24.08 26.69 -8.84
CA PRO A 4 23.75 25.28 -9.02
C PRO A 4 22.51 24.91 -8.21
N ASP A 5 21.60 24.19 -8.85
CA ASP A 5 20.42 23.56 -8.27
C ASP A 5 20.86 22.68 -7.08
N GLN A 6 20.46 23.06 -5.87
CA GLN A 6 20.72 22.25 -4.68
C GLN A 6 19.77 21.05 -4.73
N GLY A 7 20.23 19.98 -5.39
CA GLY A 7 19.53 18.72 -5.46
C GLY A 7 19.02 18.31 -4.08
N VAL A 8 17.69 18.18 -3.96
CA VAL A 8 17.04 17.67 -2.76
C VAL A 8 17.51 16.22 -2.58
N ALA A 9 18.52 16.02 -1.75
CA ALA A 9 19.00 14.70 -1.42
C ALA A 9 17.86 13.93 -0.73
N ILE A 10 17.29 12.96 -1.42
CA ILE A 10 16.31 12.03 -0.84
C ILE A 10 17.06 11.24 0.23
N LYS A 11 16.77 11.57 1.49
CA LYS A 11 17.37 10.93 2.65
C LYS A 11 16.63 9.63 2.92
N THR A 12 17.30 8.51 2.72
CA THR A 12 16.76 7.19 3.07
C THR A 12 17.00 6.90 4.54
N TYR A 13 16.03 6.27 5.19
CA TYR A 13 16.12 5.85 6.58
C TYR A 13 15.80 4.36 6.66
N SER A 14 16.65 3.60 7.34
CA SER A 14 16.32 2.24 7.76
C SER A 14 15.13 2.27 8.74
N ALA A 15 14.43 1.14 8.88
CA ALA A 15 13.38 1.01 9.88
C ALA A 15 13.86 1.33 11.31
N GLY A 16 15.13 1.04 11.62
CA GLY A 16 15.76 1.39 12.90
C GLY A 16 15.94 2.89 13.09
N GLU A 17 16.42 3.58 12.06
CA GLU A 17 16.61 5.04 12.08
C GLU A 17 15.28 5.78 12.13
N PHE A 18 14.26 5.29 11.41
CA PHE A 18 12.91 5.86 11.45
C PHE A 18 12.30 5.77 12.85
N ARG A 19 12.52 4.64 13.56
CA ARG A 19 12.09 4.44 14.95
C ARG A 19 12.83 5.36 15.92
N LEU A 20 14.14 5.58 15.72
CA LEU A 20 14.92 6.48 16.57
C LEU A 20 14.45 7.94 16.41
N LEU A 21 14.25 8.38 15.17
CA LEU A 21 13.76 9.73 14.88
C LEU A 21 12.33 9.97 15.38
N ALA A 22 11.50 8.93 15.37
CA ALA A 22 10.19 8.93 16.00
C ALA A 22 10.29 9.10 17.53
N ALA A 23 11.12 8.28 18.19
CA ALA A 23 11.32 8.32 19.64
C ALA A 23 11.95 9.64 20.14
N GLU A 24 12.79 10.27 19.32
CA GLU A 24 13.38 11.59 19.60
C GLU A 24 12.40 12.75 19.33
N GLY A 25 11.16 12.49 18.89
CA GLY A 25 10.17 13.51 18.55
C GLY A 25 10.53 14.35 17.31
N ARG A 26 11.49 13.88 16.51
CA ARG A 26 12.02 14.55 15.31
C ARG A 26 11.20 14.26 14.06
N LEU A 27 10.38 13.22 14.11
CA LEU A 27 9.31 12.97 13.16
C LEU A 27 7.98 13.38 13.80
N LYS A 28 7.20 14.20 13.09
CA LYS A 28 5.89 14.68 13.57
C LYS A 28 4.79 14.10 12.70
N GLY A 29 3.83 13.41 13.32
CA GLY A 29 2.66 12.85 12.67
C GLY A 29 2.01 11.79 13.56
N ARG A 30 0.68 11.83 13.73
CA ARG A 30 -0.05 11.02 14.73
C ARG A 30 0.07 9.50 14.58
N GLY A 31 0.54 9.00 13.43
CA GLY A 31 0.84 7.57 13.21
C GLY A 31 2.23 7.13 13.70
N ILE A 32 3.14 8.08 13.95
CA ILE A 32 4.53 7.83 14.34
C ILE A 32 4.63 7.47 15.83
N ASP A 33 3.77 8.07 16.66
CA ASP A 33 3.65 7.79 18.09
C ASP A 33 3.12 6.36 18.37
N GLN A 34 2.47 5.72 17.40
CA GLN A 34 1.90 4.37 17.53
C GLN A 34 2.92 3.26 17.27
N LEU A 35 3.90 3.49 16.37
CA LEU A 35 4.99 2.54 16.11
C LEU A 35 5.85 2.27 17.34
N VAL A 36 5.96 3.24 18.25
CA VAL A 36 6.74 3.15 19.50
C VAL A 36 6.04 2.28 20.56
N ASN A 37 4.70 2.19 20.54
CA ASN A 37 3.89 1.57 21.60
C ASN A 37 3.51 0.10 21.39
N LEU A 38 3.88 -0.51 20.26
CA LEU A 38 3.55 -1.92 19.94
C LEU A 38 4.33 -2.95 20.79
N ARG A 39 5.29 -2.53 21.62
CA ARG A 39 6.14 -3.42 22.42
C ARG A 39 5.43 -4.15 23.58
N GLY A 40 4.24 -3.72 23.99
CA GLY A 40 3.65 -4.15 25.28
C GLY A 40 2.61 -5.27 25.23
N LYS A 41 2.17 -5.73 24.06
CA LYS A 41 0.99 -6.63 23.94
C LYS A 41 1.15 -7.86 23.05
N THR A 42 2.31 -8.07 22.44
CA THR A 42 2.53 -9.15 21.46
C THR A 42 3.14 -10.39 22.11
N ASP A 43 2.34 -11.10 22.89
CA ASP A 43 2.65 -12.48 23.25
C ASP A 43 2.03 -13.40 22.19
N ASN A 44 2.85 -14.27 21.59
CA ASN A 44 2.56 -15.35 20.63
C ASN A 44 2.78 -15.05 19.12
N ASP A 45 3.75 -15.76 18.53
CA ASP A 45 3.87 -15.97 17.07
C ASP A 45 2.66 -16.80 16.59
N ARG A 46 1.57 -16.13 16.22
CA ARG A 46 0.31 -16.78 15.81
C ARG A 46 -0.11 -16.30 14.42
N PRO A 47 -0.81 -17.15 13.64
CA PRO A 47 -1.54 -16.68 12.46
C PRO A 47 -2.42 -15.48 12.83
N ILE A 48 -2.38 -14.44 12.01
CA ILE A 48 -3.18 -13.24 12.26
C ILE A 48 -4.62 -13.54 11.84
N SER A 49 -5.53 -13.69 12.81
CA SER A 49 -6.95 -13.45 12.55
C SER A 49 -7.18 -11.94 12.49
N GLN A 50 -8.13 -11.50 11.65
CA GLN A 50 -8.51 -10.09 11.58
C GLN A 50 -8.84 -9.54 12.98
N GLU A 51 -9.62 -10.28 13.76
CA GLU A 51 -9.98 -9.96 15.15
C GLU A 51 -8.77 -9.85 16.10
N ALA A 52 -7.77 -10.73 15.98
CA ALA A 52 -6.58 -10.73 16.84
C ALA A 52 -5.75 -9.45 16.65
N TYR A 53 -5.60 -8.96 15.41
CA TYR A 53 -4.90 -7.70 15.17
C TYR A 53 -5.66 -6.50 15.75
N PHE A 54 -6.99 -6.47 15.65
CA PHE A 54 -7.78 -5.33 16.15
C PHE A 54 -7.82 -5.24 17.67
N SER A 55 -7.65 -6.35 18.39
CA SER A 55 -7.47 -6.28 19.85
C SER A 55 -6.15 -5.61 20.27
N LEU A 56 -5.16 -5.57 19.37
CA LEU A 56 -3.84 -4.98 19.59
C LEU A 56 -3.75 -3.52 19.11
N ALA A 57 -4.50 -3.15 18.06
CA ALA A 57 -4.52 -1.79 17.51
C ALA A 57 -5.41 -0.85 18.35
N SER A 58 -4.86 0.27 18.83
CA SER A 58 -5.57 1.22 19.68
C SER A 58 -6.78 1.88 18.98
N ALA A 59 -7.83 2.22 19.74
CA ALA A 59 -9.04 2.90 19.28
C ALA A 59 -8.84 4.39 18.89
N THR A 60 -7.64 4.79 18.51
CA THR A 60 -7.31 6.20 18.24
C THR A 60 -7.57 6.53 16.76
N PRO A 61 -8.35 7.58 16.44
CA PRO A 61 -8.59 7.97 15.06
C PRO A 61 -7.30 8.48 14.41
N CYS A 62 -6.82 7.78 13.38
CA CYS A 62 -6.01 8.41 12.34
C CYS A 62 -6.91 8.64 11.13
N TRP A 63 -6.63 9.71 10.40
CA TRP A 63 -7.37 10.09 9.20
C TRP A 63 -7.29 9.03 8.09
N THR A 64 -6.34 8.09 8.22
CA THR A 64 -6.37 6.75 7.65
C THR A 64 -6.61 5.77 8.79
N ASP A 65 -7.73 5.03 8.80
CA ASP A 65 -7.93 3.97 9.81
C ASP A 65 -6.79 2.94 9.66
N PRO A 66 -5.84 2.82 10.62
CA PRO A 66 -4.74 1.85 10.52
C PRO A 66 -5.27 0.42 10.44
N GLN A 67 -6.46 0.19 10.99
CA GLN A 67 -7.13 -1.07 10.88
C GLN A 67 -7.53 -1.34 9.44
N ASP A 68 -8.04 -0.35 8.71
CA ASP A 68 -8.40 -0.50 7.29
C ASP A 68 -7.17 -0.69 6.39
N LEU A 69 -6.07 0.02 6.67
CA LEU A 69 -4.79 -0.18 5.97
C LEU A 69 -4.31 -1.63 6.13
N VAL A 70 -4.30 -2.14 7.36
CA VAL A 70 -3.84 -3.50 7.64
C VAL A 70 -4.85 -4.54 7.15
N ARG A 71 -6.16 -4.31 7.24
CA ARG A 71 -7.20 -5.17 6.62
C ARG A 71 -6.96 -5.31 5.14
N THR A 72 -6.79 -4.18 4.46
CA THR A 72 -6.52 -4.13 3.03
C THR A 72 -5.26 -4.91 2.69
N PHE A 73 -4.17 -4.70 3.45
CA PHE A 73 -2.94 -5.46 3.27
C PHE A 73 -3.13 -6.96 3.45
N LEU A 74 -3.82 -7.39 4.52
CA LEU A 74 -4.03 -8.81 4.82
C LEU A 74 -4.96 -9.49 3.79
N ASP A 75 -5.97 -8.79 3.29
CA ASP A 75 -6.84 -9.28 2.22
C ASP A 75 -6.04 -9.50 0.93
N LEU A 76 -5.17 -8.54 0.59
CA LEU A 76 -4.28 -8.64 -0.57
C LEU A 76 -3.25 -9.76 -0.38
N ALA A 77 -2.59 -9.83 0.78
CA ALA A 77 -1.56 -10.82 1.08
C ALA A 77 -2.09 -12.25 0.95
N ARG A 78 -3.31 -12.52 1.44
CA ARG A 78 -3.98 -13.81 1.32
C ARG A 78 -4.44 -14.15 -0.11
N THR A 79 -4.52 -13.16 -1.00
CA THR A 79 -4.96 -13.35 -2.37
C THR A 79 -3.77 -13.66 -3.27
N LEU A 80 -3.69 -14.90 -3.76
CA LEU A 80 -2.67 -15.28 -4.74
C LEU A 80 -2.80 -14.44 -6.01
N SER A 81 -1.66 -13.98 -6.51
CA SER A 81 -1.54 -13.14 -7.71
C SER A 81 -0.21 -13.38 -8.42
N PRO A 82 0.10 -14.62 -8.86
CA PRO A 82 1.34 -14.86 -9.58
C PRO A 82 1.37 -14.05 -10.89
N SER A 83 2.56 -13.77 -11.41
CA SER A 83 2.71 -12.99 -12.64
C SER A 83 1.97 -13.63 -13.82
N GLY A 84 0.90 -12.97 -14.29
CA GLY A 84 0.00 -13.43 -15.35
C GLY A 84 -1.40 -13.81 -14.85
N GLU A 85 -1.62 -13.90 -13.54
CA GLU A 85 -2.89 -14.30 -12.91
C GLU A 85 -3.33 -13.28 -11.84
N GLN A 86 -3.19 -11.98 -12.11
CA GLN A 86 -3.44 -10.92 -11.13
C GLN A 86 -4.90 -10.47 -11.01
N GLU A 87 -5.81 -11.02 -11.84
CA GLU A 87 -7.24 -10.66 -11.82
C GLU A 87 -7.91 -10.80 -10.43
N PRO A 88 -7.58 -11.79 -9.57
CA PRO A 88 -8.13 -11.85 -8.22
C PRO A 88 -7.83 -10.61 -7.38
N VAL A 89 -6.62 -10.05 -7.51
CA VAL A 89 -6.24 -8.79 -6.83
C VAL A 89 -6.99 -7.62 -7.48
N ALA A 90 -7.01 -7.52 -8.82
CA ALA A 90 -7.74 -6.44 -9.50
C ALA A 90 -9.22 -6.40 -9.07
N ARG A 91 -9.87 -7.56 -8.97
CA ARG A 91 -11.26 -7.71 -8.48
C ARG A 91 -11.45 -7.21 -7.05
N LEU A 92 -10.46 -7.35 -6.16
CA LEU A 92 -10.51 -6.79 -4.81
C LEU A 92 -10.33 -5.27 -4.78
N LEU A 93 -9.62 -4.71 -5.75
CA LEU A 93 -9.31 -3.27 -5.82
C LEU A 93 -10.46 -2.46 -6.41
N ARG A 94 -11.14 -2.97 -7.45
CA ARG A 94 -12.28 -2.27 -8.10
C ARG A 94 -13.31 -1.70 -7.13
N PRO A 95 -13.93 -2.46 -6.21
CA PRO A 95 -14.93 -1.91 -5.31
C PRO A 95 -14.36 -0.92 -4.28
N ARG A 96 -13.06 -1.01 -3.98
CA ARG A 96 -12.38 -0.06 -3.08
C ARG A 96 -12.17 1.29 -3.77
N LEU A 97 -11.80 1.27 -5.04
CA LEU A 97 -11.65 2.46 -5.90
C LEU A 97 -13.01 3.11 -6.17
N ASP A 98 -14.02 2.32 -6.53
CA ASP A 98 -15.39 2.80 -6.80
C ASP A 98 -15.97 3.55 -5.59
N ARG A 99 -15.75 3.04 -4.37
CA ARG A 99 -16.20 3.66 -3.12
C ARG A 99 -15.61 5.06 -2.87
N VAL A 100 -14.46 5.37 -3.45
CA VAL A 100 -13.83 6.70 -3.37
C VAL A 100 -14.00 7.51 -4.65
N GLY A 101 -14.95 7.13 -5.51
CA GLY A 101 -15.37 7.89 -6.69
C GLY A 101 -14.45 7.73 -7.90
N PHE A 102 -13.53 6.76 -7.89
CA PHE A 102 -12.68 6.49 -9.04
C PHE A 102 -13.40 5.64 -10.07
N THR A 103 -13.29 6.02 -11.34
CA THR A 103 -13.67 5.17 -12.47
C THR A 103 -12.49 4.28 -12.84
N ALA A 104 -12.67 2.96 -12.78
CA ALA A 104 -11.61 1.99 -13.02
C ALA A 104 -11.88 1.10 -14.24
N GLU A 105 -10.87 0.92 -15.08
CA GLU A 105 -10.87 0.07 -16.26
C GLU A 105 -9.66 -0.88 -16.25
N THR A 106 -9.72 -1.94 -17.05
CA THR A 106 -8.58 -2.83 -17.25
C THR A 106 -8.17 -2.83 -18.69
N ASP A 107 -6.88 -2.56 -18.92
CA ASP A 107 -6.33 -2.60 -20.28
C ASP A 107 -6.17 -4.04 -20.78
N PRO A 108 -5.89 -4.25 -22.09
CA PRO A 108 -5.73 -5.59 -22.65
C PRO A 108 -4.59 -6.41 -22.02
N MET A 109 -3.61 -5.76 -21.38
CA MET A 109 -2.51 -6.44 -20.69
C MET A 109 -2.92 -6.94 -19.30
N GLY A 110 -3.96 -6.36 -18.71
CA GLY A 110 -4.46 -6.68 -17.38
C GLY A 110 -4.12 -5.62 -16.33
N ASN A 111 -3.53 -4.48 -16.71
CA ASN A 111 -3.30 -3.38 -15.77
C ASN A 111 -4.64 -2.79 -15.35
N LEU A 112 -4.83 -2.51 -14.06
CA LEU A 112 -6.00 -1.81 -13.55
C LEU A 112 -5.71 -0.31 -13.48
N ILE A 113 -6.38 0.47 -14.31
CA ILE A 113 -6.21 1.92 -14.43
C ILE A 113 -7.44 2.60 -13.85
N ALA A 114 -7.25 3.51 -12.91
CA ALA A 114 -8.32 4.23 -12.25
C ALA A 114 -8.10 5.74 -12.30
N GLN A 115 -9.16 6.51 -12.44
CA GLN A 115 -9.10 7.97 -12.57
C GLN A 115 -10.14 8.65 -11.67
N LEU A 116 -9.73 9.77 -11.07
CA LEU A 116 -10.58 10.70 -10.35
C LEU A 116 -10.36 12.12 -10.89
N PRO A 117 -11.42 12.82 -11.36
CA PRO A 117 -11.32 14.19 -11.87
C PRO A 117 -10.84 15.19 -10.83
N ALA A 118 -10.23 16.28 -11.30
CA ALA A 118 -9.80 17.39 -10.44
C ALA A 118 -10.95 18.03 -9.66
N THR A 119 -10.67 18.41 -8.41
CA THR A 119 -11.50 19.30 -7.59
C THR A 119 -10.94 20.72 -7.53
N SER A 120 -9.69 20.92 -7.98
CA SER A 120 -9.03 22.21 -8.09
C SER A 120 -8.14 22.26 -9.34
N GLU A 121 -8.29 23.31 -10.15
CA GLU A 121 -7.50 23.54 -11.36
C GLU A 121 -6.06 23.99 -11.06
N THR A 122 -5.79 24.46 -9.84
CA THR A 122 -4.46 24.94 -9.42
C THR A 122 -3.66 23.88 -8.68
N ALA A 123 -4.30 22.78 -8.29
CA ALA A 123 -3.63 21.66 -7.63
C ALA A 123 -2.93 20.77 -8.67
N PRO A 124 -1.79 20.15 -8.32
CA PRO A 124 -1.06 19.29 -9.25
C PRO A 124 -1.86 18.02 -9.58
N ASN A 125 -1.70 17.53 -10.82
CA ASN A 125 -2.13 16.19 -11.19
C ASN A 125 -1.21 15.15 -10.52
N LEU A 126 -1.78 14.05 -10.05
CA LEU A 126 -1.06 13.00 -9.34
C LEU A 126 -1.17 11.66 -10.08
N LEU A 127 -0.07 10.92 -10.10
CA LEU A 127 -0.02 9.53 -10.56
C LEU A 127 0.48 8.65 -9.42
N PHE A 128 -0.31 7.65 -9.06
CA PHE A 128 0.11 6.57 -8.15
C PHE A 128 0.26 5.28 -8.94
N THR A 129 1.29 4.49 -8.60
CA THR A 129 1.52 3.19 -9.22
C THR A 129 2.03 2.20 -8.20
N ALA A 130 1.60 0.95 -8.35
CA ALA A 130 2.09 -0.22 -7.63
C ALA A 130 1.86 -1.45 -8.52
N HIS A 131 2.51 -2.57 -8.22
CA HIS A 131 2.30 -3.81 -8.99
C HIS A 131 1.48 -4.84 -8.20
N MET A 132 0.64 -5.58 -8.92
CA MET A 132 -0.31 -6.54 -8.33
C MET A 132 0.27 -7.95 -8.19
N ASP A 133 1.33 -8.27 -8.93
CA ASP A 133 1.93 -9.60 -8.86
C ASP A 133 2.86 -9.80 -7.67
N CYS A 134 3.13 -11.07 -7.42
CA CYS A 134 4.16 -11.48 -6.48
C CYS A 134 4.75 -12.82 -6.94
N VAL A 135 5.96 -13.10 -6.47
CA VAL A 135 6.65 -14.38 -6.64
C VAL A 135 6.25 -15.34 -5.52
N TYR A 136 5.79 -16.54 -5.85
CA TYR A 136 5.35 -17.56 -4.89
C TYR A 136 6.22 -18.84 -4.99
N PRO A 137 7.35 -18.94 -4.24
CA PRO A 137 8.22 -20.12 -4.29
C PRO A 137 7.54 -21.43 -3.85
N GLY A 138 6.53 -21.34 -3.00
CA GLY A 138 5.68 -22.47 -2.59
C GLY A 138 4.52 -22.75 -3.54
N GLY A 139 4.52 -22.15 -4.73
CA GLY A 139 3.46 -22.33 -5.73
C GLY A 139 2.10 -21.84 -5.22
N THR A 140 1.09 -22.70 -5.30
CA THR A 140 -0.31 -22.35 -4.97
C THR A 140 -0.66 -22.53 -3.50
N VAL A 141 0.31 -22.85 -2.63
CA VAL A 141 0.05 -22.94 -1.20
C VAL A 141 -0.47 -21.59 -0.67
N PRO A 142 -1.58 -21.56 0.09
CA PRO A 142 -2.12 -20.30 0.59
C PRO A 142 -1.10 -19.51 1.43
N VAL A 143 -1.02 -18.20 1.18
CA VAL A 143 -0.26 -17.29 2.04
C VAL A 143 -0.97 -17.16 3.38
N THR A 144 -0.25 -17.46 4.46
CA THR A 144 -0.75 -17.29 5.83
C THR A 144 0.05 -16.17 6.50
N PRO A 145 -0.49 -14.94 6.61
CA PRO A 145 0.18 -13.86 7.32
C PRO A 145 0.31 -14.16 8.82
N VAL A 146 1.49 -13.89 9.38
CA VAL A 146 1.84 -14.12 10.78
C VAL A 146 2.33 -12.80 11.38
N LEU A 147 1.87 -12.46 12.59
CA LEU A 147 2.41 -11.32 13.35
C LEU A 147 3.54 -11.85 14.20
N HIS A 148 4.75 -11.40 13.91
CA HIS A 148 5.93 -11.79 14.68
C HIS A 148 6.03 -10.98 15.96
N ARG A 149 6.71 -11.54 16.97
CA ARG A 149 7.01 -10.85 18.23
C ARG A 149 7.70 -9.49 18.05
N SER A 150 8.50 -9.33 16.99
CA SER A 150 9.16 -8.08 16.61
C SER A 150 8.21 -6.99 16.09
N GLY A 151 6.93 -7.31 15.88
CA GLY A 151 5.88 -6.38 15.44
C GLY A 151 5.72 -6.27 13.93
N ASP A 152 6.53 -6.99 13.14
CA ASP A 152 6.40 -7.13 11.70
C ASP A 152 5.42 -8.24 11.32
N ILE A 153 4.80 -8.08 10.15
CA ILE A 153 3.96 -9.10 9.52
C ILE A 153 4.84 -9.88 8.56
N GLY A 154 4.94 -11.19 8.75
CA GLY A 154 5.63 -12.13 7.86
C GLY A 154 4.70 -13.27 7.43
N THR A 155 5.28 -14.42 7.11
CA THR A 155 4.53 -15.64 6.75
C THR A 155 4.96 -16.83 7.59
N ASP A 156 4.26 -17.94 7.45
CA ASP A 156 4.67 -19.24 7.98
C ASP A 156 5.83 -19.91 7.22
N GLY A 157 6.46 -19.19 6.28
CA GLY A 157 7.59 -19.67 5.48
C GLY A 157 7.21 -20.56 4.29
N ARG A 158 5.94 -20.93 4.11
CA ARG A 158 5.52 -21.77 2.97
C ARG A 158 5.42 -20.99 1.66
N ASN A 159 5.18 -19.68 1.74
CA ASN A 159 5.16 -18.78 0.60
C ASN A 159 5.64 -17.38 1.01
N SER A 160 5.94 -16.54 0.03
CA SER A 160 6.21 -15.12 0.25
C SER A 160 4.95 -14.39 0.73
N LEU A 161 5.13 -13.26 1.43
CA LEU A 161 4.00 -12.47 1.92
C LEU A 161 3.32 -11.66 0.80
N GLY A 162 4.08 -11.33 -0.25
CA GLY A 162 3.69 -10.31 -1.22
C GLY A 162 3.67 -8.89 -0.64
N ALA A 163 4.50 -8.61 0.37
CA ALA A 163 4.68 -7.25 0.87
C ALA A 163 5.07 -6.29 -0.26
N ASP A 164 6.03 -6.73 -1.08
CA ASP A 164 6.30 -6.18 -2.41
C ASP A 164 5.26 -6.74 -3.41
N ASP A 165 4.32 -5.95 -3.95
CA ASP A 165 4.04 -4.53 -3.65
C ASP A 165 2.63 -4.30 -3.08
N LYS A 166 2.06 -5.32 -2.43
CA LYS A 166 0.72 -5.19 -1.82
C LYS A 166 0.69 -4.21 -0.65
N ALA A 167 1.84 -3.97 -0.01
CA ALA A 167 1.96 -2.88 0.96
C ALA A 167 1.82 -1.51 0.29
N GLY A 168 2.44 -1.30 -0.88
CA GLY A 168 2.29 -0.09 -1.68
C GLY A 168 0.85 0.12 -2.15
N ILE A 169 0.19 -0.93 -2.65
CA ILE A 169 -1.24 -0.89 -3.00
C ILE A 169 -2.09 -0.43 -1.80
N SER A 170 -1.84 -1.00 -0.61
CA SER A 170 -2.58 -0.67 0.60
C SER A 170 -2.38 0.80 1.00
N ALA A 171 -1.14 1.30 0.93
CA ALA A 171 -0.82 2.68 1.23
C ALA A 171 -1.45 3.66 0.21
N ILE A 172 -1.48 3.31 -1.07
CA ILE A 172 -2.15 4.09 -2.11
C ILE A 172 -3.64 4.19 -1.80
N LEU A 173 -4.33 3.07 -1.57
CA LEU A 173 -5.77 3.08 -1.26
C LEU A 173 -6.11 3.93 -0.03
N ALA A 174 -5.31 3.82 1.04
CA ALA A 174 -5.47 4.66 2.23
C ALA A 174 -5.26 6.15 1.91
N THR A 175 -4.29 6.48 1.06
CA THR A 175 -4.03 7.85 0.60
C THR A 175 -5.19 8.40 -0.23
N LEU A 176 -5.73 7.61 -1.17
CA LEU A 176 -6.88 8.02 -1.97
C LEU A 176 -8.10 8.31 -1.09
N ARG A 177 -8.36 7.42 -0.12
CA ARG A 177 -9.44 7.60 0.86
C ARG A 177 -9.25 8.88 1.66
N TYR A 178 -8.04 9.14 2.14
CA TYR A 178 -7.72 10.37 2.86
C TYR A 178 -8.01 11.64 2.03
N ILE A 179 -7.61 11.64 0.76
CA ILE A 179 -7.84 12.78 -0.14
C ILE A 179 -9.34 13.04 -0.31
N VAL A 180 -10.11 11.98 -0.59
CA VAL A 180 -11.54 12.07 -0.91
C VAL A 180 -12.38 12.36 0.33
N ASP A 181 -12.26 11.57 1.40
CA ASP A 181 -13.04 11.76 2.63
C ASP A 181 -12.65 13.04 3.37
N GLY A 182 -11.37 13.42 3.28
CA GLY A 182 -10.86 14.65 3.88
C GLY A 182 -11.20 15.92 3.10
N GLY A 183 -11.76 15.79 1.89
CA GLY A 183 -12.05 16.92 1.01
C GLY A 183 -10.80 17.72 0.62
N VAL A 184 -9.65 17.06 0.50
CA VAL A 184 -8.38 17.72 0.16
C VAL A 184 -8.45 18.17 -1.31
N PRO A 185 -8.26 19.45 -1.64
CA PRO A 185 -8.25 19.89 -3.03
C PRO A 185 -7.15 19.19 -3.83
N HIS A 186 -7.48 18.68 -5.01
CA HIS A 186 -6.55 17.92 -5.86
C HIS A 186 -6.78 18.18 -7.36
N GLY A 187 -5.72 18.04 -8.15
CA GLY A 187 -5.82 17.94 -9.61
C GLY A 187 -6.38 16.57 -10.02
N ASN A 188 -6.24 16.20 -11.29
CA ASN A 188 -6.62 14.85 -11.73
C ASN A 188 -5.73 13.82 -11.02
N ILE A 189 -6.33 12.75 -10.50
CA ILE A 189 -5.61 11.64 -9.89
C ILE A 189 -5.76 10.42 -10.79
N ARG A 190 -4.64 9.88 -11.25
CA ARG A 190 -4.58 8.59 -11.95
C ARG A 190 -3.89 7.57 -11.05
N VAL A 191 -4.44 6.38 -11.00
CA VAL A 191 -3.82 5.22 -10.33
C VAL A 191 -3.64 4.11 -11.35
N VAL A 192 -2.47 3.50 -11.38
CA VAL A 192 -2.15 2.40 -12.27
C VAL A 192 -1.61 1.24 -11.44
N PHE A 193 -2.42 0.20 -11.27
CA PHE A 193 -1.96 -1.05 -10.69
C PHE A 193 -1.51 -1.99 -11.80
N THR A 194 -0.21 -2.20 -11.88
CA THR A 194 0.44 -2.90 -13.00
C THR A 194 0.46 -4.41 -12.81
N VAL A 195 0.63 -5.13 -13.92
CA VAL A 195 0.83 -6.58 -13.94
C VAL A 195 2.22 -6.96 -14.44
N GLN A 196 2.71 -8.12 -14.01
CA GLN A 196 3.92 -8.76 -14.53
C GLN A 196 5.17 -7.86 -14.37
N GLU A 197 5.27 -7.17 -13.23
CA GLU A 197 6.47 -6.43 -12.84
C GLU A 197 7.65 -7.39 -12.70
N GLU A 198 7.43 -8.48 -11.96
CA GLU A 198 8.40 -9.51 -11.60
C GLU A 198 8.89 -10.33 -12.83
N ARG A 199 8.25 -10.11 -13.98
CA ARG A 199 8.63 -10.69 -15.29
C ARG A 199 9.21 -9.64 -16.26
N GLY A 200 9.81 -8.59 -15.71
CA GLY A 200 10.54 -7.56 -16.48
C GLY A 200 9.68 -6.38 -16.89
N TRP A 201 8.82 -5.91 -15.98
CA TRP A 201 8.04 -4.68 -16.13
C TRP A 201 7.10 -4.69 -17.35
N ARG A 202 6.47 -5.84 -17.61
CA ARG A 202 5.70 -6.01 -18.85
C ARG A 202 4.42 -5.19 -18.84
N GLY A 203 3.74 -5.09 -17.69
CA GLY A 203 2.51 -4.31 -17.55
C GLY A 203 2.73 -2.83 -17.84
N ILE A 204 3.67 -2.20 -17.13
CA ILE A 204 3.90 -0.75 -17.25
C ILE A 204 4.29 -0.32 -18.67
N LYS A 205 5.02 -1.16 -19.42
CA LYS A 205 5.40 -0.88 -20.82
C LYS A 205 4.22 -0.78 -21.78
N ASN A 206 3.06 -1.30 -21.39
CA ASN A 206 1.84 -1.32 -22.21
C ASN A 206 0.76 -0.35 -21.71
N VAL A 207 1.04 0.41 -20.64
CA VAL A 207 0.08 1.38 -20.11
C VAL A 207 -0.06 2.53 -21.12
N PRO A 208 -1.28 2.87 -21.57
CA PRO A 208 -1.49 4.00 -22.46
C PRO A 208 -1.01 5.31 -21.83
N HIS A 209 -0.31 6.12 -22.61
CA HIS A 209 0.05 7.48 -22.22
C HIS A 209 -1.18 8.25 -21.75
N ALA A 210 -1.06 9.01 -20.65
CA ALA A 210 -2.10 9.94 -20.25
C ALA A 210 -2.24 10.99 -21.35
N SER A 211 -3.42 11.07 -21.96
CA SER A 211 -3.81 12.15 -22.87
C SER A 211 -3.98 13.45 -22.12
#